data_AF-A0A7W9TWC7-F1
#
_entry.id   AF-A0A7W9TWC7-F1
#
_cell.length_a   1.000
_cell.length_b   1.000
_cell.length_c   1.000
_cell.angle_alpha   90.00
_cell.angle_beta   90.00
_cell.angle_gamma   90.00
#
_symmetry.space_group_name_H-M   'P 1'
#
loop_
_entity.id
_entity.type
_entity.pdbx_description
1 polymer ?
#
loop_
_entity_poly.entity_id
_entity_poly.type
_entity_poly.pdbx_seq_one_letter_code
_entity_poly.pdbx_strand_id
1 'polypeptide(L)'
;MSDPALETILPPASVMPAAAARPAAIAGDHLIDALRGFAALLVAYFHCRQVTWIGMGAFHQMHASLDSPGTIAAWLTFPIAWGSAGVPIFFVISGYCIHRSGASRLLANPDYRLDAGQFWLRRLVRIYPVLLAALALTFVADSISLTMTPVSHKILDIGPQAFLVNLFSLQGVAGKTYGSNGALWTLSLEVQFYLLYPLLFAVRRRVGLNAVLAGVAVINVVSALTLAPHDIVLFTSYWFSWMLGAWIVEARLRGYEGFRFAYVAAAALAVAGCVAFHFGQYGAFQLWAGAFACYLVKALSRPLASGGVLMPVFSKLGEFSYSLYLIHLPLFVLLGSWLFRSELQTSIWVSFGFTLAVLPVAWVFYRLFERPALNLASRLRKRAA
;
A
#
# COMPACT_ATOMS: atom_id res chain seq x y z
N MET A 1 24.22 16.75 -68.65
CA MET A 1 23.69 18.10 -68.38
C MET A 1 22.18 17.96 -68.24
N SER A 2 21.63 17.52 -67.09
CA SER A 2 21.39 18.22 -65.81
C SER A 2 20.36 19.36 -65.88
N ASP A 3 19.09 19.00 -65.58
CA ASP A 3 18.06 19.75 -64.81
C ASP A 3 17.48 21.07 -65.38
N PRO A 4 16.42 21.67 -64.81
CA PRO A 4 15.10 21.19 -64.33
C PRO A 4 13.93 22.14 -64.74
N ALA A 5 12.66 21.70 -64.61
CA ALA A 5 11.50 22.54 -64.21
C ALA A 5 10.22 21.69 -64.23
N LEU A 6 9.98 20.99 -63.13
CA LEU A 6 8.83 20.11 -62.91
C LEU A 6 8.05 20.64 -61.70
N GLU A 7 6.77 20.31 -61.67
CA GLU A 7 5.85 20.34 -60.52
C GLU A 7 5.13 21.66 -60.22
N THR A 8 3.88 21.71 -60.68
CA THR A 8 2.82 22.37 -59.93
C THR A 8 1.54 21.55 -60.07
N ILE A 9 0.76 21.54 -58.97
CA ILE A 9 -0.60 21.00 -58.81
C ILE A 9 -0.66 19.59 -58.22
N LEU A 10 -0.56 19.51 -56.89
CA LEU A 10 -1.53 18.87 -55.96
C LEU A 10 -1.03 19.08 -54.51
N PRO A 11 -1.85 19.64 -53.58
CA PRO A 11 -1.42 19.83 -52.20
C PRO A 11 -1.32 18.48 -51.45
N PRO A 12 -0.29 18.27 -50.62
CA PRO A 12 -0.14 17.05 -49.84
C PRO A 12 -1.17 16.99 -48.70
N ALA A 13 -1.64 15.77 -48.43
CA ALA A 13 -2.53 15.43 -47.33
C ALA A 13 -2.00 15.99 -46.00
N SER A 14 -2.84 16.76 -45.31
CA SER A 14 -2.56 17.26 -43.97
C SER A 14 -2.42 16.10 -42.99
N VAL A 15 -1.19 15.70 -42.69
CA VAL A 15 -0.85 14.87 -41.52
C VAL A 15 -1.14 15.72 -40.28
N MET A 16 -2.24 15.43 -39.59
CA MET A 16 -2.48 15.99 -38.26
C MET A 16 -1.31 15.58 -37.34
N PRO A 17 -0.67 16.52 -36.60
CA PRO A 17 0.28 16.14 -35.57
C PRO A 17 -0.46 15.37 -34.48
N ALA A 18 0.07 14.21 -34.11
CA ALA A 18 -0.34 13.47 -32.92
C ALA A 18 -0.16 14.37 -31.68
N ALA A 19 -1.22 15.09 -31.31
CA ALA A 19 -1.25 15.92 -30.12
C ALA A 19 -1.02 15.02 -28.89
N ALA A 20 0.09 15.29 -28.22
CA ALA A 20 0.64 14.50 -27.15
C ALA A 20 -0.33 14.32 -25.98
N ALA A 21 -0.87 13.11 -25.81
CA ALA A 21 -1.54 12.64 -24.60
C ALA A 21 -0.55 12.40 -23.43
N ARG A 22 0.37 13.34 -23.19
CA ARG A 22 1.46 13.24 -22.18
C ARG A 22 1.37 14.13 -20.91
N PRO A 23 0.42 15.06 -20.72
CA PRO A 23 0.29 15.77 -19.42
C PRO A 23 -0.49 14.98 -18.34
N ALA A 24 -1.57 14.28 -18.71
CA ALA A 24 -2.48 13.65 -17.75
C ALA A 24 -1.89 12.41 -17.04
N ALA A 25 -0.97 11.70 -17.71
CA ALA A 25 -0.37 10.48 -17.16
C ALA A 25 0.61 10.75 -16.01
N ILE A 26 1.35 11.87 -16.07
CA ILE A 26 2.36 12.27 -15.07
C ILE A 26 1.69 12.78 -13.79
N ALA A 27 0.58 13.54 -13.96
CA ALA A 27 -0.20 14.07 -12.86
C ALA A 27 -0.76 12.95 -11.96
N GLY A 28 -1.35 11.90 -12.54
CA GLY A 28 -1.91 10.77 -11.80
C GLY A 28 -0.88 9.99 -10.98
N ASP A 29 0.38 9.93 -11.42
CA ASP A 29 1.43 9.19 -10.72
C ASP A 29 1.84 9.90 -9.41
N HIS A 30 1.95 11.23 -9.43
CA HIS A 30 2.25 12.01 -8.22
C HIS A 30 1.17 11.91 -7.14
N LEU A 31 -0.11 11.90 -7.52
CA LEU A 31 -1.20 11.70 -6.57
C LEU A 31 -1.11 10.33 -5.91
N ILE A 32 -0.86 9.28 -6.70
CA ILE A 32 -0.74 7.91 -6.19
C ILE A 32 0.43 7.80 -5.22
N ASP A 33 1.60 8.34 -5.56
CA ASP A 33 2.77 8.30 -4.67
C ASP A 33 2.52 9.10 -3.38
N ALA A 34 1.87 10.26 -3.46
CA ALA A 34 1.49 11.02 -2.27
C ALA A 34 0.51 10.25 -1.37
N LEU A 35 -0.50 9.60 -1.94
CA LEU A 35 -1.45 8.79 -1.16
C LEU A 35 -0.77 7.58 -0.51
N ARG A 36 0.21 6.96 -1.19
CA ARG A 36 1.05 5.91 -0.62
C ARG A 36 1.91 6.43 0.54
N GLY A 37 2.54 7.59 0.39
CA GLY A 37 3.34 8.22 1.44
C GLY A 37 2.52 8.57 2.67
N PHE A 38 1.32 9.13 2.46
CA PHE A 38 0.36 9.40 3.52
C PHE A 38 -0.06 8.11 4.24
N ALA A 39 -0.45 7.07 3.51
CA ALA A 39 -0.86 5.79 4.08
C ALA A 39 0.29 5.12 4.87
N ALA A 40 1.53 5.18 4.36
CA ALA A 40 2.70 4.64 5.03
C ALA A 40 2.93 5.32 6.38
N LEU A 41 2.89 6.65 6.39
CA LEU A 41 3.10 7.44 7.60
C LEU A 41 1.97 7.24 8.62
N LEU A 42 0.72 7.16 8.14
CA LEU A 42 -0.45 6.88 8.98
C LEU A 42 -0.31 5.54 9.70
N VAL A 43 0.03 4.47 8.98
CA VAL A 43 0.20 3.13 9.56
C VAL A 43 1.42 3.08 10.49
N ALA A 44 2.55 3.67 10.08
CA ALA A 44 3.75 3.72 10.90
C ALA A 44 3.49 4.45 12.22
N TYR A 45 2.85 5.61 12.19
CA TYR A 45 2.54 6.36 13.41
C TYR A 45 1.52 5.62 14.29
N PHE A 46 0.53 4.96 13.69
CA PHE A 46 -0.41 4.09 14.41
C PHE A 46 0.31 2.97 15.16
N HIS A 47 1.18 2.23 14.49
CA HIS A 47 1.98 1.17 15.13
C HIS A 47 2.94 1.73 16.17
N CYS A 48 3.54 2.89 15.94
CA CYS A 48 4.38 3.55 16.92
C CYS A 48 3.61 3.81 18.23
N ARG A 49 2.38 4.33 18.14
CA ARG A 49 1.52 4.53 19.32
C ARG A 49 1.19 3.22 20.02
N GLN A 50 0.88 2.15 19.28
CA GLN A 50 0.60 0.83 19.87
C GLN A 50 1.81 0.20 20.58
N VAL A 51 3.03 0.55 20.18
CA VAL A 51 4.26 0.02 20.77
C VAL A 51 4.73 0.87 21.96
N THR A 52 4.51 2.19 21.92
CA THR A 52 5.22 3.13 22.81
C THR A 52 4.34 3.93 23.74
N TRP A 53 3.03 3.99 23.51
CA TRP A 53 2.15 4.90 24.22
C TRP A 53 1.07 4.15 24.99
N ILE A 54 0.69 4.64 26.17
CA ILE A 54 -0.31 4.02 27.05
C ILE A 54 -1.70 3.84 26.43
N GLY A 55 -1.96 4.45 25.28
CA GLY A 55 -3.24 4.37 24.59
C GLY A 55 -4.26 5.39 25.09
N MET A 56 -5.29 5.62 24.28
CA MET A 56 -6.25 6.70 24.55
C MET A 56 -7.12 6.44 25.78
N GLY A 57 -7.46 5.17 26.05
CA GLY A 57 -8.27 4.80 27.21
C GLY A 57 -7.58 5.15 28.53
N ALA A 58 -6.36 4.67 28.72
CA ALA A 58 -5.55 4.98 29.91
C ALA A 58 -5.20 6.47 29.97
N PHE A 59 -4.89 7.08 28.83
CA PHE A 59 -4.62 8.52 28.76
C PHE A 59 -5.81 9.37 29.23
N HIS A 60 -7.03 9.05 28.79
CA HIS A 60 -8.25 9.76 29.19
C HIS A 60 -8.52 9.65 30.70
N GLN A 61 -8.27 8.48 31.29
CA GLN A 61 -8.42 8.27 32.73
C GLN A 61 -7.40 9.07 33.56
N MET A 62 -6.21 9.33 33.01
CA MET A 62 -5.13 10.05 33.71
C MET A 62 -5.10 11.57 33.44
N HIS A 63 -5.61 12.03 32.29
CA HIS A 63 -5.41 13.41 31.81
C HIS A 63 -6.68 13.99 31.17
N ALA A 64 -7.69 14.28 31.98
CA ALA A 64 -8.95 14.88 31.53
C ALA A 64 -8.89 16.40 31.26
N SER A 65 -7.70 17.02 31.25
CA SER A 65 -7.55 18.47 31.00
C SER A 65 -6.77 18.79 29.72
N LEU A 66 -7.01 19.98 29.15
CA LEU A 66 -6.38 20.49 27.92
C LEU A 66 -5.21 21.43 28.21
N ASP A 67 -4.63 21.33 29.41
CA ASP A 67 -3.76 22.37 29.96
C ASP A 67 -2.33 22.32 29.41
N SER A 68 -1.95 21.23 28.74
CA SER A 68 -0.61 21.06 28.18
C SER A 68 -0.61 20.85 26.65
N PRO A 69 0.44 21.30 25.94
CA PRO A 69 0.61 20.99 24.51
C PRO A 69 0.61 19.49 24.22
N GLY A 70 1.13 18.67 25.13
CA GLY A 70 1.11 17.21 25.00
C GLY A 70 -0.29 16.62 25.07
N THR A 71 -1.14 17.12 25.96
CA THR A 71 -2.54 16.71 26.06
C THR A 71 -3.35 17.11 24.84
N ILE A 72 -3.14 18.32 24.33
CA ILE A 72 -3.78 18.78 23.09
C ILE A 72 -3.33 17.91 21.92
N ALA A 73 -2.03 17.64 21.78
CA ALA A 73 -1.50 16.79 20.71
C ALA A 73 -2.04 15.34 20.79
N ALA A 74 -2.18 14.78 22.00
CA ALA A 74 -2.77 13.47 22.19
C ALA A 74 -4.24 13.42 21.72
N TRP A 75 -5.04 14.44 22.05
CA TRP A 75 -6.42 14.55 21.57
C TRP A 75 -6.54 14.79 20.07
N LEU A 76 -5.71 15.67 19.50
CA LEU A 76 -5.68 15.92 18.05
C LEU A 76 -5.30 14.68 17.24
N THR A 77 -4.51 13.77 17.83
CA THR A 77 -4.15 12.49 17.22
C THR A 77 -5.12 11.35 17.54
N PHE A 78 -6.28 11.64 18.14
CA PHE A 78 -7.34 10.65 18.34
C PHE A 78 -7.72 9.88 17.05
N PRO A 79 -7.88 10.52 15.87
CA PRO A 79 -8.22 9.79 14.64
C PRO A 79 -7.22 8.72 14.23
N ILE A 80 -5.97 8.79 14.71
CA ILE A 80 -4.95 7.76 14.46
C ILE A 80 -5.32 6.42 15.11
N ALA A 81 -6.31 6.36 16.01
CA ALA A 81 -6.88 5.09 16.49
C ALA A 81 -7.38 4.19 15.35
N TRP A 82 -7.77 4.76 14.21
CA TRP A 82 -8.14 4.04 12.98
C TRP A 82 -7.02 4.04 11.93
N GLY A 83 -5.76 4.22 12.32
CA GLY A 83 -4.64 4.30 11.38
C GLY A 83 -4.39 3.01 10.57
N SER A 84 -4.95 1.88 11.02
CA SER A 84 -5.04 0.64 10.23
C SER A 84 -5.77 0.83 8.89
N ALA A 85 -6.61 1.87 8.75
CA ALA A 85 -7.25 2.28 7.50
C ALA A 85 -6.26 2.63 6.37
N GLY A 86 -4.98 2.88 6.69
CA GLY A 86 -3.94 3.05 5.69
C GLY A 86 -3.63 1.76 4.91
N VAL A 87 -3.89 0.58 5.46
CA VAL A 87 -3.64 -0.70 4.77
C VAL A 87 -4.59 -0.91 3.56
N PRO A 88 -5.92 -0.72 3.68
CA PRO A 88 -6.83 -0.72 2.53
C PRO A 88 -6.41 0.22 1.39
N ILE A 89 -5.82 1.38 1.71
CA ILE A 89 -5.29 2.32 0.71
C ILE A 89 -4.19 1.65 -0.12
N PHE A 90 -3.24 0.98 0.52
CA PHE A 90 -2.20 0.22 -0.18
C PHE A 90 -2.77 -0.87 -1.08
N PHE A 91 -3.84 -1.57 -0.66
CA PHE A 91 -4.43 -2.65 -1.45
C PHE A 91 -5.08 -2.12 -2.72
N VAL A 92 -5.88 -1.05 -2.61
CA VAL A 92 -6.50 -0.41 -3.77
C VAL A 92 -5.43 0.18 -4.70
N ILE A 93 -4.40 0.84 -4.17
CA ILE A 93 -3.30 1.38 -4.99
C ILE A 93 -2.52 0.26 -5.68
N SER A 94 -2.23 -0.84 -4.97
CA SER A 94 -1.53 -2.00 -5.53
C SER A 94 -2.32 -2.57 -6.73
N GLY A 95 -3.63 -2.78 -6.57
CA GLY A 95 -4.51 -3.23 -7.66
C GLY A 95 -4.53 -2.27 -8.84
N TYR A 96 -4.62 -0.97 -8.57
CA TYR A 96 -4.57 0.07 -9.59
C TYR A 96 -3.26 0.02 -10.38
N CYS A 97 -2.11 0.07 -9.70
CA CYS A 97 -0.78 0.11 -10.33
C CYS A 97 -0.46 -1.17 -11.12
N ILE A 98 -0.85 -2.33 -10.60
CA ILE A 98 -0.58 -3.63 -11.24
C ILE A 98 -1.46 -3.82 -12.47
N HIS A 99 -2.74 -3.49 -12.37
CA HIS A 99 -3.68 -3.71 -13.45
C HIS A 99 -3.51 -2.71 -14.61
N ARG A 100 -3.14 -1.46 -14.30
CA ARG A 100 -3.03 -0.36 -15.28
C ARG A 100 -2.28 -0.73 -16.55
N SER A 101 -1.07 -1.29 -16.43
CA SER A 101 -0.26 -1.58 -17.62
C SER A 101 -0.86 -2.68 -18.51
N GLY A 102 -1.45 -3.72 -17.91
CA GLY A 102 -2.11 -4.80 -18.64
C GLY A 102 -3.42 -4.34 -19.28
N ALA A 103 -4.24 -3.59 -18.54
CA ALA A 103 -5.51 -3.06 -19.04
C ALA A 103 -5.33 -2.09 -20.21
N SER A 104 -4.36 -1.16 -20.13
CA SER A 104 -4.06 -0.24 -21.23
C SER A 104 -3.58 -0.96 -22.48
N ARG A 105 -2.76 -2.02 -22.34
CA ARG A 105 -2.31 -2.85 -23.48
C ARG A 105 -3.44 -3.67 -24.08
N LEU A 106 -4.34 -4.20 -23.25
CA LEU A 106 -5.52 -4.93 -23.71
C LEU A 106 -6.50 -4.02 -24.45
N LEU A 107 -6.65 -2.76 -24.02
CA LEU A 107 -7.46 -1.77 -24.73
C LEU A 107 -6.85 -1.42 -26.10
N ALA A 108 -5.53 -1.27 -26.18
CA ALA A 108 -4.83 -0.99 -27.43
C ALA A 108 -4.76 -2.20 -28.37
N ASN A 109 -4.74 -3.43 -27.83
CA ASN A 109 -4.70 -4.68 -28.58
C ASN A 109 -5.55 -5.75 -27.87
N PRO A 110 -6.75 -6.10 -28.39
CA PRO A 110 -7.64 -7.12 -27.80
C PRO A 110 -7.00 -8.53 -27.66
N ASP A 111 -6.04 -8.84 -28.52
CA ASP A 111 -5.32 -10.12 -28.49
C ASP A 111 -4.18 -10.15 -27.48
N TYR A 112 -3.88 -9.02 -26.82
CA TYR A 112 -2.85 -8.93 -25.81
C TYR A 112 -3.03 -9.97 -24.70
N ARG A 113 -1.98 -10.76 -24.47
CA ARG A 113 -1.86 -11.71 -23.37
C ARG A 113 -0.75 -11.25 -22.43
N LEU A 114 -1.00 -11.39 -21.13
CA LEU A 114 0.03 -11.13 -20.12
C LEU A 114 1.04 -12.28 -20.13
N ASP A 115 2.31 -11.95 -20.32
CA ASP A 115 3.40 -12.89 -20.06
C ASP A 115 3.53 -13.09 -18.53
N ALA A 116 3.06 -14.24 -18.06
CA ALA A 116 3.04 -14.59 -16.64
C ALA A 116 4.47 -14.76 -16.06
N GLY A 117 5.38 -15.42 -16.80
CA GLY A 117 6.74 -15.65 -16.33
C GLY A 117 7.50 -14.34 -16.16
N GLN A 118 7.44 -13.48 -17.17
CA GLN A 118 8.08 -12.16 -17.12
C GLN A 118 7.37 -11.23 -16.12
N PHE A 119 6.07 -11.43 -15.86
CA PHE A 119 5.37 -10.73 -14.79
C PHE A 119 5.88 -11.14 -13.40
N TRP A 120 5.91 -12.44 -13.09
CA TRP A 120 6.35 -12.96 -11.80
C TRP A 120 7.81 -12.63 -11.53
N LEU A 121 8.71 -12.84 -12.50
CA LEU A 121 10.14 -12.53 -12.35
C LEU A 121 10.38 -11.09 -11.92
N ARG A 122 9.72 -10.12 -12.56
CA ARG A 122 9.85 -8.70 -12.18
C ARG A 122 9.37 -8.41 -10.76
N ARG A 123 8.39 -9.15 -10.26
CA ARG A 123 7.86 -8.98 -8.90
C ARG A 123 8.74 -9.65 -7.86
N LEU A 124 9.24 -10.85 -8.15
CA LEU A 124 10.23 -11.55 -7.32
C LEU A 124 11.46 -10.69 -7.10
N VAL A 125 12.05 -10.18 -8.20
CA VAL A 125 13.24 -9.31 -8.15
C VAL A 125 12.98 -7.99 -7.43
N ARG A 126 11.74 -7.49 -7.44
CA ARG A 126 11.36 -6.28 -6.72
C ARG A 126 11.19 -6.50 -5.21
N ILE A 127 10.59 -7.62 -4.80
CA ILE A 127 10.20 -7.88 -3.41
C ILE A 127 11.32 -8.54 -2.61
N TYR A 128 11.88 -9.65 -3.11
CA TYR A 128 12.70 -10.56 -2.31
C TYR A 128 13.99 -9.94 -1.75
N PRO A 129 14.74 -9.12 -2.51
CA PRO A 129 15.92 -8.46 -1.95
C PRO A 129 15.59 -7.58 -0.74
N VAL A 130 14.46 -6.88 -0.80
CA VAL A 130 14.01 -5.98 0.27
C VAL A 130 13.44 -6.77 1.44
N LEU A 131 12.68 -7.84 1.17
CA LEU A 131 12.16 -8.75 2.19
C LEU A 131 13.30 -9.41 2.97
N LEU A 132 14.31 -9.95 2.30
CA LEU A 132 15.46 -10.57 2.98
C LEU A 132 16.19 -9.58 3.89
N ALA A 133 16.42 -8.36 3.42
CA ALA A 133 17.02 -7.31 4.23
C ALA A 133 16.13 -6.92 5.43
N ALA A 134 14.80 -6.90 5.26
CA ALA A 134 13.86 -6.59 6.33
C ALA A 134 13.79 -7.72 7.38
N LEU A 135 13.82 -8.99 6.96
CA LEU A 135 13.89 -10.13 7.87
C LEU A 135 15.21 -10.13 8.65
N ALA A 136 16.34 -9.85 7.98
CA ALA A 136 17.64 -9.73 8.65
C ALA A 136 17.64 -8.56 9.67
N LEU A 137 17.10 -7.39 9.30
CA LEU A 137 16.96 -6.26 10.21
C LEU A 137 16.07 -6.63 11.41
N THR A 138 14.96 -7.32 11.17
CA THR A 138 14.04 -7.79 12.23
C THR A 138 14.79 -8.72 13.18
N PHE A 139 15.51 -9.72 12.65
CA PHE A 139 16.30 -10.64 13.45
C PHE A 139 17.31 -9.92 14.34
N VAL A 140 18.07 -8.97 13.79
CA VAL A 140 19.08 -8.20 14.54
C VAL A 140 18.42 -7.33 15.60
N ALA A 141 17.38 -6.57 15.24
CA ALA A 141 16.67 -5.67 16.15
C ALA A 141 16.03 -6.42 17.31
N ASP A 142 15.38 -7.55 17.03
CA ASP A 142 14.71 -8.36 18.05
C ASP A 142 15.73 -9.12 18.90
N SER A 143 16.82 -9.63 18.32
CA SER A 143 17.89 -10.28 19.09
C SER A 143 18.51 -9.32 20.11
N ILE A 144 18.75 -8.06 19.72
CA ILE A 144 19.21 -7.02 20.65
C ILE A 144 18.15 -6.75 21.72
N SER A 145 16.88 -6.59 21.33
CA SER A 145 15.77 -6.31 22.25
C SER A 145 15.55 -7.42 23.27
N LEU A 146 15.75 -8.69 22.90
CA LEU A 146 15.64 -9.85 23.79
C LEU A 146 16.69 -9.88 24.90
N THR A 147 17.79 -9.14 24.76
CA THR A 147 18.79 -8.97 25.84
C THR A 147 18.37 -7.95 26.89
N MET A 148 17.28 -7.20 26.67
CA MET A 148 16.83 -6.10 27.51
C MET A 148 15.54 -6.48 28.23
N THR A 149 15.60 -6.60 29.56
CA THR A 149 14.43 -6.91 30.38
C THR A 149 13.76 -5.63 30.94
N PRO A 150 12.41 -5.59 31.01
CA PRO A 150 11.47 -6.57 30.47
C PRO A 150 11.39 -6.57 28.94
N VAL A 151 11.18 -7.77 28.38
CA VAL A 151 11.07 -7.98 26.93
C VAL A 151 9.70 -7.53 26.44
N SER A 152 9.67 -6.86 25.28
CA SER A 152 8.42 -6.48 24.63
C SER A 152 7.60 -7.70 24.21
N HIS A 153 6.33 -7.74 24.64
CA HIS A 153 5.35 -8.75 24.24
C HIS A 153 5.04 -8.77 22.72
N LYS A 154 5.54 -7.78 21.96
CA LYS A 154 5.39 -7.72 20.50
C LYS A 154 6.35 -8.66 19.78
N ILE A 155 7.44 -9.07 20.41
CA ILE A 155 8.43 -9.97 19.80
C ILE A 155 7.84 -11.40 19.83
N LEU A 156 7.53 -11.94 18.65
CA LEU A 156 7.11 -13.33 18.47
C LEU A 156 8.33 -14.24 18.22
N ASP A 157 8.14 -15.34 17.51
CA ASP A 157 9.21 -16.28 17.15
C ASP A 157 10.18 -15.67 16.11
N ILE A 158 11.48 -15.68 16.45
CA ILE A 158 12.59 -15.29 15.58
C ILE A 158 13.39 -16.49 15.06
N GLY A 159 12.93 -17.71 15.34
CA GLY A 159 13.57 -18.95 14.95
C GLY A 159 13.51 -19.26 13.45
N PRO A 160 14.23 -20.31 13.00
CA PRO A 160 14.34 -20.67 11.59
C PRO A 160 13.00 -21.00 10.93
N GLN A 161 12.06 -21.63 11.65
CA GLN A 161 10.74 -21.95 11.11
C GLN A 161 9.94 -20.68 10.79
N ALA A 162 9.85 -19.73 11.72
CA ALA A 162 9.18 -18.46 11.50
C ALA A 162 9.86 -17.66 10.36
N PHE A 163 11.18 -17.69 10.28
CA PHE A 163 11.92 -17.10 9.17
C PHE A 163 11.50 -17.68 7.82
N LEU A 164 11.47 -19.02 7.69
CA LEU A 164 11.06 -19.69 6.45
C LEU A 164 9.60 -19.40 6.08
N VAL A 165 8.68 -19.43 7.06
CA VAL A 165 7.27 -19.07 6.84
C VAL A 165 7.16 -17.67 6.24
N ASN A 166 7.92 -16.70 6.75
CA ASN A 166 7.85 -15.33 6.26
C ASN A 166 8.62 -15.11 4.95
N LEU A 167 9.72 -15.83 4.73
CA LEU A 167 10.48 -15.83 3.48
C LEU A 167 9.62 -16.35 2.32
N PHE A 168 8.81 -17.38 2.55
CA PHE A 168 7.88 -17.93 1.56
C PHE A 168 6.52 -17.23 1.53
N SER A 169 6.34 -16.14 2.29
CA SER A 169 5.08 -15.38 2.31
C SER A 169 3.87 -16.24 2.70
N LEU A 170 4.04 -17.10 3.73
CA LEU A 170 3.04 -18.02 4.27
C LEU A 170 2.51 -17.60 5.66
N GLN A 171 3.01 -16.50 6.21
CA GLN A 171 2.49 -15.90 7.43
C GLN A 171 1.01 -15.56 7.26
N GLY A 172 0.19 -15.92 8.25
CA GLY A 172 -1.27 -15.88 8.18
C GLY A 172 -1.93 -17.23 7.86
N VAL A 173 -1.18 -18.19 7.31
CA VAL A 173 -1.67 -19.54 6.95
C VAL A 173 -0.85 -20.62 7.65
N ALA A 174 0.49 -20.60 7.50
CA ALA A 174 1.39 -21.61 8.04
C ALA A 174 2.16 -21.17 9.30
N GLY A 175 1.93 -19.95 9.77
CA GLY A 175 2.56 -19.39 10.96
C GLY A 175 2.26 -17.90 11.14
N LYS A 176 2.81 -17.31 12.21
CA LYS A 176 2.68 -15.88 12.50
C LYS A 176 3.79 -15.08 11.81
N THR A 177 3.72 -13.75 11.94
CA THR A 177 4.74 -12.84 11.43
C THR A 177 6.08 -13.04 12.15
N TYR A 178 7.18 -12.81 11.45
CA TYR A 178 8.52 -13.01 11.99
C TYR A 178 8.86 -11.97 13.06
N GLY A 179 9.21 -12.44 14.26
CA GLY A 179 9.57 -11.57 15.39
C GLY A 179 8.53 -10.49 15.68
N SER A 180 8.98 -9.26 15.89
CA SER A 180 8.14 -8.09 16.12
C SER A 180 7.53 -7.47 14.85
N ASN A 181 7.87 -8.00 13.67
CA ASN A 181 7.47 -7.42 12.39
C ASN A 181 6.06 -7.83 11.96
N GLY A 182 5.09 -7.44 12.78
CA GLY A 182 3.67 -7.65 12.54
C GLY A 182 3.17 -7.12 11.19
N ALA A 183 3.86 -6.16 10.57
CA ALA A 183 3.44 -5.59 9.28
C ALA A 183 3.56 -6.58 8.11
N LEU A 184 4.35 -7.65 8.24
CA LEU A 184 4.58 -8.61 7.16
C LEU A 184 3.33 -9.37 6.70
N TRP A 185 2.24 -9.40 7.46
CA TRP A 185 1.01 -10.09 7.04
C TRP A 185 0.46 -9.56 5.72
N THR A 186 0.55 -8.25 5.45
CA THR A 186 0.06 -7.68 4.19
C THR A 186 0.94 -8.03 3.00
N LEU A 187 2.24 -8.21 3.23
CA LEU A 187 3.19 -8.64 2.19
C LEU A 187 2.86 -10.06 1.72
N SER A 188 2.49 -10.96 2.65
CA SER A 188 2.00 -12.30 2.32
C SER A 188 0.87 -12.25 1.30
N LEU A 189 -0.12 -11.41 1.56
CA LEU A 189 -1.27 -11.22 0.67
C LEU A 189 -0.86 -10.61 -0.68
N GLU A 190 0.08 -9.67 -0.68
CA GLU A 190 0.59 -9.06 -1.91
C GLU A 190 1.27 -10.10 -2.83
N VAL A 191 2.11 -10.98 -2.27
CA VAL A 191 2.73 -12.08 -3.03
C VAL A 191 1.68 -13.05 -3.58
N GLN A 192 0.65 -13.38 -2.77
CA GLN A 192 -0.48 -14.22 -3.21
C GLN A 192 -1.26 -13.57 -4.36
N PHE A 193 -1.53 -12.25 -4.30
CA PHE A 193 -2.17 -11.52 -5.41
C PHE A 193 -1.33 -11.57 -6.68
N TYR A 194 0.00 -11.50 -6.55
CA TYR A 194 0.90 -11.54 -7.71
C TYR A 194 0.89 -12.91 -8.38
N LEU A 195 0.87 -13.98 -7.58
CA LEU A 195 0.79 -15.34 -8.10
C LEU A 195 -0.49 -15.53 -8.92
N LEU A 196 -1.62 -15.03 -8.44
CA LEU A 196 -2.94 -15.23 -9.07
C LEU A 196 -3.28 -14.21 -10.15
N TYR A 197 -2.60 -13.07 -10.21
CA TYR A 197 -2.94 -12.01 -11.14
C TYR A 197 -2.96 -12.43 -12.63
N PRO A 198 -2.00 -13.21 -13.16
CA PRO A 198 -2.08 -13.66 -14.55
C PRO A 198 -3.32 -14.50 -14.86
N LEU A 199 -3.73 -15.35 -13.92
CA LEU A 199 -4.97 -16.12 -14.04
C LEU A 199 -6.20 -15.20 -14.05
N LEU A 200 -6.27 -14.24 -13.12
CA LEU A 200 -7.33 -13.24 -13.10
C LEU A 200 -7.42 -12.45 -14.39
N PHE A 201 -6.27 -12.03 -14.92
CA PHE A 201 -6.21 -11.30 -16.19
C PHE A 201 -6.75 -12.16 -17.33
N ALA A 202 -6.43 -13.46 -17.37
CA ALA A 202 -6.97 -14.39 -18.36
C ALA A 202 -8.50 -14.59 -18.22
N VAL A 203 -9.02 -14.75 -16.99
CA VAL A 203 -10.47 -14.87 -16.74
C VAL A 203 -11.19 -13.59 -17.13
N ARG A 204 -10.64 -12.42 -16.76
CA ARG A 204 -11.16 -11.10 -17.15
C ARG A 204 -11.29 -10.96 -18.65
N ARG A 205 -10.40 -11.55 -19.45
CA ARG A 205 -10.49 -11.49 -20.92
C ARG A 205 -11.70 -12.27 -21.45
N ARG A 206 -12.12 -13.33 -20.75
CA ARG A 206 -13.25 -14.18 -21.16
C ARG A 206 -14.61 -13.64 -20.71
N VAL A 207 -14.73 -13.23 -19.45
CA VAL A 207 -16.04 -12.88 -18.85
C VAL A 207 -16.18 -11.39 -18.50
N GLY A 208 -15.14 -10.59 -18.71
CA GLY A 208 -15.12 -9.18 -18.35
C GLY A 208 -14.82 -8.92 -16.87
N LEU A 209 -14.39 -7.71 -16.55
CA LEU A 209 -13.95 -7.35 -15.20
C LEU A 209 -15.08 -7.32 -14.18
N ASN A 210 -16.30 -6.92 -14.56
CA ASN A 210 -17.43 -6.85 -13.64
C ASN A 210 -17.85 -8.24 -13.14
N ALA A 211 -17.82 -9.26 -14.01
CA ALA A 211 -18.08 -10.64 -13.61
C ALA A 211 -16.99 -11.17 -12.67
N VAL A 212 -15.71 -10.87 -12.97
CA VAL A 212 -14.59 -11.18 -12.06
C VAL A 212 -14.77 -10.49 -10.71
N LEU A 213 -15.12 -9.21 -10.70
CA LEU A 213 -15.33 -8.44 -9.47
C LEU A 213 -16.47 -9.02 -8.63
N ALA A 214 -17.59 -9.40 -9.25
CA ALA A 214 -18.71 -10.05 -8.57
C ALA A 214 -18.30 -11.41 -7.98
N GLY A 215 -17.60 -12.25 -8.76
CA GLY A 215 -17.10 -13.54 -8.27
C GLY A 215 -16.11 -13.38 -7.11
N VAL A 216 -15.18 -12.42 -7.21
CA VAL A 216 -14.24 -12.09 -6.13
C VAL A 216 -14.96 -11.55 -4.90
N ALA A 217 -16.00 -10.74 -5.06
CA ALA A 217 -16.80 -10.24 -3.93
C ALA A 217 -17.48 -11.39 -3.17
N VAL A 218 -18.05 -12.37 -3.88
CA VAL A 218 -18.65 -13.56 -3.27
C VAL A 218 -17.59 -14.39 -2.53
N ILE A 219 -16.46 -14.68 -3.19
CA ILE A 219 -15.35 -15.41 -2.56
C ILE A 219 -14.84 -14.67 -1.32
N ASN A 220 -14.77 -13.33 -1.37
CA ASN A 220 -14.33 -12.50 -0.26
C ASN A 220 -15.26 -12.63 0.95
N VAL A 221 -16.57 -12.54 0.75
CA VAL A 221 -17.56 -12.70 1.83
C VAL A 221 -17.51 -14.11 2.41
N VAL A 222 -17.51 -15.14 1.56
CA VAL A 222 -17.43 -16.54 2.02
C VAL A 222 -16.14 -16.76 2.82
N SER A 223 -15.01 -16.28 2.31
CA SER A 223 -13.72 -16.37 2.98
C SER A 223 -13.69 -15.61 4.31
N ALA A 224 -14.30 -14.43 4.37
CA ALA A 224 -14.40 -13.67 5.61
C ALA A 224 -15.24 -14.42 6.66
N LEU A 225 -16.35 -15.04 6.26
CA LEU A 225 -17.22 -15.77 7.18
C LEU A 225 -16.60 -17.10 7.66
N THR A 226 -15.78 -17.76 6.84
CA THR A 226 -15.19 -19.07 7.18
C THR A 226 -13.79 -18.97 7.79
N LEU A 227 -12.95 -18.04 7.34
CA LEU A 227 -11.53 -17.98 7.75
C LEU A 227 -11.28 -16.98 8.88
N ALA A 228 -12.03 -15.88 8.95
CA ALA A 228 -11.84 -14.88 10.01
C ALA A 228 -12.04 -15.45 11.43
N PRO A 229 -13.01 -16.33 11.70
CA PRO A 229 -13.18 -16.92 13.04
C PRO A 229 -11.99 -17.80 13.48
N HIS A 230 -11.12 -18.20 12.56
CA HIS A 230 -9.97 -19.06 12.81
C HIS A 230 -8.63 -18.31 12.71
N ASP A 231 -8.65 -16.97 12.66
CA ASP A 231 -7.47 -16.12 12.48
C ASP A 231 -6.63 -16.47 11.24
N ILE A 232 -7.26 -17.05 10.21
CA ILE A 232 -6.60 -17.40 8.95
C ILE A 232 -6.62 -16.18 8.03
N VAL A 233 -5.44 -15.69 7.70
CA VAL A 233 -5.22 -14.49 6.87
C VAL A 233 -4.81 -14.94 5.47
N LEU A 234 -5.80 -15.08 4.58
CA LEU A 234 -5.63 -15.51 3.19
C LEU A 234 -6.06 -14.41 2.22
N PHE A 235 -5.46 -14.36 1.03
CA PHE A 235 -5.74 -13.34 0.01
C PHE A 235 -7.23 -13.24 -0.33
N THR A 236 -7.97 -14.35 -0.32
CA THR A 236 -9.40 -14.41 -0.62
C THR A 236 -10.21 -13.44 0.24
N SER A 237 -9.88 -13.31 1.52
CA SER A 237 -10.55 -12.40 2.47
C SER A 237 -10.28 -10.91 2.22
N TYR A 238 -9.29 -10.56 1.40
CA TYR A 238 -8.93 -9.16 1.09
C TYR A 238 -8.87 -8.87 -0.41
N TRP A 239 -9.27 -9.84 -1.24
CA TRP A 239 -9.12 -9.73 -2.68
C TRP A 239 -10.02 -8.66 -3.29
N PHE A 240 -11.20 -8.45 -2.71
CA PHE A 240 -12.16 -7.46 -3.18
C PHE A 240 -11.57 -6.03 -3.16
N SER A 241 -10.95 -5.62 -2.05
CA SER A 241 -10.32 -4.31 -1.93
C SER A 241 -9.21 -4.08 -2.96
N TRP A 242 -8.44 -5.12 -3.28
CA TRP A 242 -7.41 -5.03 -4.32
C TRP A 242 -8.05 -4.88 -5.71
N MET A 243 -9.12 -5.63 -5.98
CA MET A 243 -9.86 -5.57 -7.24
C MET A 243 -10.57 -4.23 -7.47
N LEU A 244 -10.93 -3.48 -6.43
CA LEU A 244 -11.43 -2.10 -6.58
C LEU A 244 -10.42 -1.21 -7.32
N GLY A 245 -9.13 -1.35 -7.04
CA GLY A 245 -8.07 -0.65 -7.77
C GLY A 245 -8.03 -1.00 -9.25
N ALA A 246 -8.14 -2.29 -9.57
CA ALA A 246 -8.22 -2.77 -10.94
C ALA A 246 -9.49 -2.26 -11.66
N TRP A 247 -10.63 -2.22 -10.96
CA TRP A 247 -11.87 -1.67 -11.49
C TRP A 247 -11.77 -0.18 -11.81
N ILE A 248 -11.13 0.63 -10.96
CA ILE A 248 -10.91 2.05 -11.22
C ILE A 248 -10.15 2.26 -12.53
N VAL A 249 -9.12 1.45 -12.81
CA VAL A 249 -8.37 1.53 -14.08
C VAL A 249 -9.30 1.34 -15.28
N GLU A 250 -10.07 0.26 -15.32
CA GLU A 250 -10.94 0.00 -16.48
C GLU A 250 -12.05 1.03 -16.60
N ALA A 251 -12.62 1.48 -15.48
CA ALA A 251 -13.62 2.54 -15.49
C ALA A 251 -13.04 3.83 -16.10
N ARG A 252 -11.84 4.24 -15.68
CA ARG A 252 -11.14 5.42 -16.24
C ARG A 252 -10.80 5.26 -17.72
N LEU A 253 -10.35 4.08 -18.14
CA LEU A 253 -10.07 3.79 -19.55
C LEU A 253 -11.31 3.88 -20.44
N ARG A 254 -12.51 3.68 -19.87
CA ARG A 254 -13.81 3.88 -20.55
C ARG A 254 -14.37 5.31 -20.41
N GLY A 255 -13.57 6.25 -19.90
CA GLY A 255 -13.99 7.65 -19.72
C GLY A 255 -14.84 7.91 -18.47
N TYR A 256 -14.98 6.96 -17.55
CA TYR A 256 -15.71 7.20 -16.31
C TYR A 256 -14.93 8.16 -15.39
N GLU A 257 -15.60 9.16 -14.84
CA GLU A 257 -15.01 10.20 -13.98
C GLU A 257 -15.48 10.13 -12.52
N GLY A 258 -16.12 9.02 -12.14
CA GLY A 258 -16.82 8.91 -10.86
C GLY A 258 -18.24 9.49 -10.92
N PHE A 259 -18.92 9.47 -9.78
CA PHE A 259 -20.27 9.99 -9.61
C PHE A 259 -20.27 11.30 -8.82
N ARG A 260 -21.32 12.12 -8.97
CA ARG A 260 -21.42 13.46 -8.35
C ARG A 260 -21.17 13.47 -6.84
N PHE A 261 -21.62 12.43 -6.13
CA PHE A 261 -21.53 12.30 -4.68
C PHE A 261 -20.36 11.41 -4.22
N ALA A 262 -19.34 11.19 -5.05
CA ALA A 262 -18.24 10.28 -4.74
C ALA A 262 -17.50 10.62 -3.44
N TYR A 263 -17.26 11.90 -3.15
CA TYR A 263 -16.64 12.30 -1.89
C TYR A 263 -17.56 12.13 -0.68
N VAL A 264 -18.87 12.32 -0.86
CA VAL A 264 -19.86 12.09 0.21
C VAL A 264 -19.96 10.60 0.52
N ALA A 265 -20.01 9.75 -0.52
CA ALA A 265 -19.97 8.30 -0.35
C ALA A 265 -18.64 7.85 0.29
N ALA A 266 -17.51 8.45 -0.10
CA ALA A 266 -16.22 8.18 0.53
C ALA A 266 -16.24 8.52 2.03
N ALA A 267 -16.76 9.69 2.41
CA ALA A 267 -16.89 10.10 3.80
C ALA A 267 -17.84 9.18 4.59
N ALA A 268 -19.01 8.85 4.02
CA ALA A 268 -19.98 7.96 4.65
C ALA A 268 -19.40 6.55 4.88
N LEU A 269 -18.71 5.98 3.88
CA LEU A 269 -18.04 4.68 4.00
C LEU A 269 -16.87 4.73 5.00
N ALA A 270 -16.13 5.85 5.06
CA ALA A 270 -15.05 6.01 6.03
C ALA A 270 -15.58 6.01 7.47
N VAL A 271 -16.65 6.77 7.73
CA VAL A 271 -17.34 6.80 9.04
C VAL A 271 -17.94 5.44 9.37
N ALA A 272 -18.61 4.80 8.41
CA ALA A 272 -19.15 3.45 8.60
C ALA A 272 -18.03 2.44 8.92
N GLY A 273 -16.86 2.57 8.29
CA GLY A 273 -15.68 1.77 8.60
C GLY A 273 -15.17 1.99 10.03
N CYS A 274 -15.17 3.24 10.52
CA CYS A 274 -14.80 3.55 11.91
C CYS A 274 -15.76 2.89 12.92
N VAL A 275 -17.07 2.87 12.62
CA VAL A 275 -18.08 2.18 13.43
C VAL A 275 -17.90 0.66 13.34
N ALA A 276 -17.73 0.12 12.13
CA ALA A 276 -17.54 -1.31 11.89
C ALA A 276 -16.28 -1.86 12.59
N PHE A 277 -15.25 -1.02 12.76
CA PHE A 277 -14.01 -1.41 13.43
C PHE A 277 -14.23 -1.85 14.87
N HIS A 278 -15.31 -1.37 15.52
CA HIS A 278 -15.71 -1.83 16.85
C HIS A 278 -16.18 -3.30 16.86
N PHE A 279 -16.76 -3.78 15.77
CA PHE A 279 -17.29 -5.13 15.63
C PHE A 279 -16.31 -6.10 14.96
N GLY A 280 -15.28 -5.59 14.29
CA GLY A 280 -14.22 -6.39 13.71
C GLY A 280 -13.45 -5.67 12.61
N GLN A 281 -12.20 -6.07 12.43
CA GLN A 281 -11.30 -5.43 11.47
C GLN A 281 -11.69 -5.72 10.01
N TYR A 282 -12.24 -6.90 9.70
CA TYR A 282 -12.55 -7.30 8.33
C TYR A 282 -13.60 -6.40 7.66
N GLY A 283 -14.74 -6.17 8.32
CA GLY A 283 -15.78 -5.30 7.79
C GLY A 283 -15.31 -3.86 7.61
N ALA A 284 -14.61 -3.32 8.61
CA ALA A 284 -13.99 -1.99 8.55
C ALA A 284 -13.02 -1.85 7.38
N PHE A 285 -12.20 -2.88 7.14
CA PHE A 285 -11.23 -2.91 6.04
C PHE A 285 -11.91 -2.74 4.68
N GLN A 286 -13.00 -3.49 4.43
CA GLN A 286 -13.72 -3.41 3.15
C GLN A 286 -14.42 -2.05 2.96
N LEU A 287 -14.98 -1.48 4.03
CA LEU A 287 -15.59 -0.15 4.00
C LEU A 287 -14.55 0.95 3.73
N TRP A 288 -13.38 0.89 4.36
CA TRP A 288 -12.29 1.83 4.09
C TRP A 288 -11.71 1.66 2.67
N ALA A 289 -11.63 0.44 2.15
CA ALA A 289 -11.25 0.22 0.75
C ALA A 289 -12.27 0.84 -0.22
N GLY A 290 -13.57 0.65 0.04
CA GLY A 290 -14.64 1.26 -0.74
C GLY A 290 -14.64 2.79 -0.65
N ALA A 291 -14.39 3.33 0.55
CA ALA A 291 -14.26 4.76 0.79
C ALA A 291 -13.12 5.35 -0.06
N PHE A 292 -11.95 4.73 0.01
CA PHE A 292 -10.80 5.15 -0.75
C PHE A 292 -11.00 4.97 -2.27
N ALA A 293 -11.68 3.91 -2.72
CA ALA A 293 -12.01 3.72 -4.13
C ALA A 293 -12.93 4.83 -4.67
N CYS A 294 -13.95 5.22 -3.90
CA CYS A 294 -14.84 6.34 -4.25
C CYS A 294 -14.08 7.68 -4.29
N TYR A 295 -13.18 7.91 -3.34
CA TYR A 295 -12.30 9.08 -3.34
C TYR A 295 -11.37 9.08 -4.57
N LEU A 296 -10.68 7.96 -4.82
CA LEU A 296 -9.62 7.85 -5.82
C LEU A 296 -10.16 8.00 -7.24
N VAL A 297 -11.31 7.38 -7.57
CA VAL A 297 -11.89 7.51 -8.92
C VAL A 297 -12.22 8.96 -9.27
N LYS A 298 -12.68 9.74 -8.28
CA LYS A 298 -13.01 11.16 -8.47
C LYS A 298 -11.76 12.05 -8.43
N ALA A 299 -10.81 11.74 -7.55
CA ALA A 299 -9.55 12.48 -7.45
C ALA A 299 -8.71 12.36 -8.74
N LEU A 300 -8.69 11.18 -9.36
CA LEU A 300 -8.01 10.95 -10.65
C LEU A 300 -8.71 11.60 -11.86
N SER A 301 -9.94 12.09 -11.70
CA SER A 301 -10.68 12.78 -12.77
C SER A 301 -10.38 14.27 -12.83
N ARG A 302 -9.78 14.84 -11.79
CA ARG A 302 -9.46 16.26 -11.73
C ARG A 302 -8.01 16.50 -12.16
N PRO A 303 -7.72 17.56 -12.93
CA PRO A 303 -6.34 18.01 -13.08
C PRO A 303 -5.79 18.33 -11.69
N LEU A 304 -4.59 17.84 -11.35
CA LEU A 304 -3.99 18.16 -10.05
C LEU A 304 -3.83 19.68 -9.96
N ALA A 305 -4.43 20.27 -8.92
CA ALA A 305 -4.10 21.63 -8.55
C ALA A 305 -2.64 21.63 -8.07
N SER A 306 -1.76 22.18 -8.90
CA SER A 306 -0.31 22.28 -8.67
C SER A 306 0.04 23.37 -7.64
N GLY A 307 -0.49 23.28 -6.41
CA GLY A 307 -0.36 24.37 -5.43
C GLY A 307 -0.18 23.99 -3.97
N GLY A 308 -0.30 22.72 -3.58
CA GLY A 308 -0.17 22.32 -2.18
C GLY A 308 1.26 21.93 -1.79
N VAL A 309 1.84 22.59 -0.79
CA VAL A 309 3.18 22.26 -0.22
C VAL A 309 3.25 20.82 0.30
N LEU A 310 2.11 20.25 0.73
CA LEU A 310 2.04 18.89 1.26
C LEU A 310 2.18 17.80 0.19
N MET A 311 1.77 18.06 -1.06
CA MET A 311 1.78 17.04 -2.13
C MET A 311 3.21 16.59 -2.48
N PRO A 312 4.20 17.47 -2.69
CA PRO A 312 5.59 17.06 -2.88
C PRO A 312 6.19 16.32 -1.69
N VAL A 313 5.83 16.71 -0.45
CA VAL A 313 6.34 16.06 0.76
C VAL A 313 5.84 14.62 0.83
N PHE A 314 4.53 14.41 0.69
CA PHE A 314 3.96 13.06 0.70
C PHE A 314 4.41 12.24 -0.50
N SER A 315 4.62 12.83 -1.68
CA SER A 315 5.17 12.12 -2.83
C SER A 315 6.57 11.59 -2.55
N LYS A 316 7.44 12.38 -1.89
CA LYS A 316 8.78 11.93 -1.46
C LYS A 316 8.70 10.80 -0.43
N LEU A 317 7.79 10.88 0.53
CA LEU A 317 7.51 9.76 1.46
C LEU A 317 7.00 8.53 0.72
N GLY A 318 6.23 8.74 -0.35
CA GLY A 318 5.73 7.69 -1.24
C GLY A 318 6.83 6.86 -1.90
N GLU A 319 7.95 7.49 -2.26
CA GLU A 319 9.09 6.82 -2.93
C GLU A 319 9.68 5.68 -2.10
N PHE A 320 9.77 5.85 -0.77
CA PHE A 320 10.32 4.84 0.16
C PHE A 320 9.26 4.25 1.09
N SER A 321 7.98 4.45 0.77
CA SER A 321 6.84 3.97 1.56
C SER A 321 6.89 2.47 1.86
N TYR A 322 7.36 1.67 0.90
CA TYR A 322 7.47 0.21 1.05
C TYR A 322 8.59 -0.16 2.04
N SER A 323 9.77 0.45 1.92
CA SER A 323 10.85 0.30 2.90
C SER A 323 10.42 0.71 4.32
N LEU A 324 9.77 1.88 4.47
CA LEU A 324 9.24 2.32 5.76
C LEU A 324 8.27 1.28 6.34
N TYR A 325 7.36 0.79 5.51
CA TYR A 325 6.37 -0.20 5.92
C TYR A 325 7.00 -1.51 6.39
N LEU A 326 8.09 -1.96 5.78
CA LEU A 326 8.73 -3.24 6.14
C LEU A 326 9.57 -3.21 7.41
N ILE A 327 10.06 -2.04 7.85
CA ILE A 327 11.06 -1.98 8.94
C ILE A 327 10.60 -1.18 10.16
N HIS A 328 9.50 -0.43 10.10
CA HIS A 328 9.14 0.49 11.19
C HIS A 328 8.85 -0.22 12.52
N LEU A 329 8.13 -1.35 12.51
CA LEU A 329 7.78 -2.09 13.72
C LEU A 329 8.99 -2.60 14.52
N PRO A 330 9.92 -3.37 13.94
CA PRO A 330 11.10 -3.82 14.67
C PRO A 330 11.97 -2.67 15.16
N LEU A 331 12.02 -1.55 14.42
CA LEU A 331 12.72 -0.35 14.88
C LEU A 331 12.01 0.32 16.07
N PHE A 332 10.68 0.41 16.07
CA PHE A 332 9.95 0.94 17.23
C PHE A 332 10.09 0.06 18.47
N VAL A 333 10.06 -1.26 18.30
CA VAL A 333 10.28 -2.21 19.40
C VAL A 333 11.70 -2.11 19.95
N LEU A 334 12.71 -2.00 19.07
CA LEU A 334 14.10 -1.79 19.48
C LEU A 334 14.27 -0.48 20.25
N LEU A 335 13.74 0.64 19.72
CA LEU A 335 13.83 1.94 20.39
C LEU A 335 13.11 1.93 21.74
N GLY A 336 11.95 1.28 21.84
CA GLY A 336 11.20 1.13 23.09
C GLY A 336 11.96 0.27 24.11
N SER A 337 12.55 -0.83 23.68
CA SER A 337 13.36 -1.72 24.53
C SER A 337 14.63 -1.01 25.02
N TRP A 338 15.29 -0.25 24.15
CA TRP A 338 16.55 0.43 24.45
C TRP A 338 16.39 1.64 25.37
N LEU A 339 15.41 2.52 25.09
CA LEU A 339 15.26 3.78 25.83
C LEU A 339 14.38 3.64 27.06
N PHE A 340 13.40 2.73 27.02
CA PHE A 340 12.35 2.66 28.04
C PHE A 340 12.15 1.25 28.59
N ARG A 341 13.04 0.30 28.27
CA ARG A 341 12.91 -1.10 28.71
C ARG A 341 11.52 -1.69 28.39
N SER A 342 10.98 -1.35 27.22
CA SER A 342 9.66 -1.76 26.75
C SER A 342 8.46 -1.20 27.54
N GLU A 343 8.66 -0.24 28.45
CA GLU A 343 7.56 0.41 29.16
C GLU A 343 6.79 1.40 28.27
N LEU A 344 5.47 1.42 28.42
CA LEU A 344 4.60 2.36 27.71
C LEU A 344 4.72 3.76 28.31
N GLN A 345 4.81 4.76 27.44
CA GLN A 345 5.03 6.15 27.81
C GLN A 345 3.71 6.90 27.92
N THR A 346 3.59 7.79 28.90
CA THR A 346 2.44 8.69 29.06
C THR A 346 2.50 9.84 28.05
N SER A 347 3.71 10.33 27.76
CA SER A 347 3.96 11.42 26.83
C SER A 347 3.81 10.99 25.38
N ILE A 348 2.90 11.65 24.64
CA ILE A 348 2.71 11.42 23.22
C ILE A 348 3.93 11.80 22.37
N TRP A 349 4.79 12.70 22.89
CA TRP A 349 5.98 13.18 22.18
C TRP A 349 6.99 12.08 21.85
N VAL A 350 7.04 11.02 22.66
CA VAL A 350 7.88 9.85 22.38
C VAL A 350 7.49 9.20 21.05
N SER A 351 6.19 9.03 20.80
CA SER A 351 5.69 8.42 19.56
C SER A 351 6.03 9.27 18.32
N PHE A 352 5.99 10.59 18.45
CA PHE A 352 6.43 11.49 17.38
C PHE A 352 7.94 11.39 17.15
N GLY A 353 8.73 11.44 18.21
CA GLY A 353 10.18 11.32 18.14
C GLY A 353 10.64 10.03 17.47
N PHE A 354 10.04 8.89 17.84
CA PHE A 354 10.36 7.59 17.25
C PHE A 354 9.96 7.52 15.78
N THR A 355 8.77 8.02 15.43
CA THR A 355 8.34 8.06 14.03
C THR A 355 9.28 8.91 13.18
N LEU A 356 9.69 10.08 13.68
CA LEU A 356 10.68 10.93 13.00
C LEU A 356 12.06 10.25 12.90
N ALA A 357 12.49 9.52 13.93
CA ALA A 357 13.77 8.81 13.94
C ALA A 357 13.82 7.65 12.92
N VAL A 358 12.69 6.99 12.67
CA VAL A 358 12.62 5.87 11.71
C VAL A 358 12.62 6.34 10.25
N LEU A 359 12.16 7.56 9.94
CA LEU A 359 12.09 8.05 8.56
C LEU A 359 13.47 8.08 7.84
N PRO A 360 14.56 8.63 8.44
CA PRO A 360 15.90 8.55 7.86
C PRO A 360 16.38 7.12 7.66
N VAL A 361 16.14 6.22 8.62
CA VAL A 361 16.53 4.81 8.55
C VAL A 361 15.83 4.12 7.37
N ALA A 362 14.52 4.35 7.23
CA ALA A 362 13.73 3.84 6.10
C ALA A 362 14.20 4.39 4.76
N TRP A 363 14.60 5.66 4.70
CA TRP A 363 15.17 6.24 3.49
C TRP A 363 16.53 5.62 3.12
N VAL A 364 17.42 5.39 4.10
CA VAL A 364 18.69 4.69 3.87
C VAL A 364 18.43 3.25 3.40
N PHE A 365 17.54 2.53 4.08
CA PHE A 365 17.14 1.17 3.69
C PHE A 365 16.59 1.13 2.26
N TYR A 366 15.77 2.11 1.87
CA TYR A 366 15.29 2.27 0.49
C TYR A 366 16.44 2.46 -0.50
N ARG A 367 17.41 3.31 -0.20
CA ARG A 367 18.56 3.56 -1.08
C ARG A 367 19.40 2.30 -1.29
N LEU A 368 19.56 1.49 -0.24
CA LEU A 368 20.41 0.30 -0.24
C LEU A 368 19.74 -0.93 -0.87
N PHE A 369 18.45 -1.16 -0.62
CA PHE A 369 17.79 -2.41 -0.99
C PHE A 369 16.66 -2.21 -2.01
N GLU A 370 15.72 -1.28 -1.74
CA GLU A 370 14.54 -1.12 -2.58
C GLU A 370 14.85 -0.46 -3.92
N ARG A 371 15.61 0.64 -3.94
CA ARG A 371 15.93 1.36 -5.17
C ARG A 371 16.73 0.50 -6.16
N PRO A 372 17.76 -0.28 -5.76
CA PRO A 372 18.41 -1.23 -6.65
C PRO A 372 17.46 -2.31 -7.20
N ALA A 373 16.59 -2.86 -6.34
CA ALA A 373 15.60 -3.85 -6.75
C ALA A 373 14.60 -3.29 -7.79
N LEU A 374 14.11 -2.06 -7.58
CA LEU A 374 13.26 -1.35 -8.54
C LEU A 374 13.97 -1.11 -9.88
N ASN A 375 15.24 -0.67 -9.83
CA ASN A 375 16.04 -0.45 -11.03
C ASN A 375 16.24 -1.74 -11.82
N LEU A 376 16.55 -2.85 -11.14
CA LEU A 376 16.73 -4.16 -11.77
C LEU A 376 15.41 -4.64 -12.41
N ALA A 377 14.30 -4.57 -11.70
CA ALA A 377 12.97 -4.91 -12.24
C ALA A 377 12.59 -4.04 -13.46
N SER A 378 12.97 -2.76 -13.48
CA SER A 378 12.72 -1.87 -14.62
C SER A 378 13.54 -2.23 -15.85
N ARG A 379 14.80 -2.69 -15.68
CA ARG A 379 15.68 -3.14 -16.77
C ARG A 379 15.13 -4.41 -17.42
N LEU A 380 14.61 -5.35 -16.62
CA LEU A 380 13.93 -6.55 -17.12
C LEU A 380 12.71 -6.21 -17.97
N ARG A 381 11.97 -5.14 -17.65
CA ARG A 381 10.84 -4.67 -18.47
C ARG A 381 11.28 -4.18 -19.85
N LYS A 382 12.42 -3.46 -19.95
CA LYS A 382 12.92 -2.92 -21.21
C LYS A 382 13.49 -3.98 -22.15
N ARG A 383 13.97 -5.12 -21.63
CA ARG A 383 14.50 -6.22 -22.44
C ARG A 383 13.41 -7.11 -23.06
N ALA A 384 12.19 -7.03 -22.55
CA ALA A 384 11.05 -7.85 -22.98
C ALA A 384 10.02 -7.08 -23.83
N ALA A 385 10.30 -5.80 -24.11
CA ALA A 385 9.55 -4.95 -25.02
C ALA A 385 10.41 -4.69 -26.23
#